data_AF-A0A854X4R0-F1
#
_entry.id   AF-A0A854X4R0-F1
#
_cell.length_a   1.000
_cell.length_b   1.000
_cell.length_c   1.000
_cell.angle_alpha   90.00
_cell.angle_beta   90.00
_cell.angle_gamma   90.00
#
_symmetry.space_group_name_H-M   'P 1'
#
loop_
_entity.id
_entity.type
_entity.pdbx_description
1 polymer ?
#
loop_
_entity_poly.entity_id
_entity_poly.type
_entity_poly.pdbx_seq_one_letter_code
_entity_poly.pdbx_strand_id
1 'polypeptide(L)'
;MNALAYEFSAMQRRVLDRYARFLGTLPTTFNAIPLVFERRRKAGHQLAVLAKDSRLENARFNQRYLQDFWARTEASRRLGAGYLGDLQVFTREALDITGNTSRHEPVSQVDFRLFSLSRSTNWQLFPAEDVPDLIHELALRFYALQVEIRQLKYTVVEVYDESFGLKSVFLSAMDHRSCLCHATPTVAEGLFGDSLTTPVWDLAYASTDPAIRAAEYQADIVALFNGVVSVNTQMGLFIEALYQRLDNVCNQLLQAKSAVKLSELNFKLAAMTESANECMALLDHLEAWLRP
;
A
#
# COMPACT_ATOMS: atom_id res chain seq x y z
N MET A 1 15.20 -9.86 14.51
CA MET A 1 13.82 -9.49 14.94
C MET A 1 12.85 -10.26 14.04
N ASN A 2 11.93 -11.06 14.60
CA ASN A 2 11.20 -12.11 13.88
C ASN A 2 10.23 -11.52 12.82
N ALA A 3 10.36 -11.95 11.56
CA ALA A 3 9.38 -11.68 10.49
C ALA A 3 7.94 -12.11 10.86
N LEU A 4 7.82 -13.06 11.81
CA LEU A 4 6.57 -13.55 12.38
C LEU A 4 5.72 -12.47 13.10
N ALA A 5 6.28 -11.31 13.45
CA ALA A 5 5.53 -10.24 14.12
C ALA A 5 4.57 -9.47 13.19
N TYR A 6 4.63 -9.72 11.87
CA TYR A 6 3.88 -8.97 10.88
C TYR A 6 3.14 -9.85 9.86
N GLU A 7 2.82 -11.10 10.21
CA GLU A 7 2.11 -11.97 9.27
C GLU A 7 0.75 -11.41 8.88
N PHE A 8 0.54 -11.25 7.58
CA PHE A 8 -0.76 -10.94 7.03
C PHE A 8 -1.57 -12.21 6.78
N SER A 9 -2.80 -12.22 7.24
CA SER A 9 -3.72 -13.35 7.09
C SER A 9 -4.55 -13.28 5.81
N ALA A 10 -5.06 -14.43 5.37
CA ALA A 10 -6.03 -14.51 4.29
C ALA A 10 -7.35 -13.76 4.62
N MET A 11 -7.72 -13.67 5.90
CA MET A 11 -8.91 -12.93 6.32
C MET A 11 -8.72 -11.42 6.11
N GLN A 12 -7.55 -10.89 6.46
CA GLN A 12 -7.21 -9.48 6.21
C GLN A 12 -7.20 -9.17 4.71
N ARG A 13 -6.74 -10.11 3.88
CA ARG A 13 -6.82 -9.96 2.43
C ARG A 13 -8.26 -9.84 1.95
N ARG A 14 -9.13 -10.73 2.40
CA ARG A 14 -10.56 -10.70 2.05
C ARG A 14 -11.22 -9.38 2.46
N VAL A 15 -10.84 -8.79 3.59
CA VAL A 15 -11.35 -7.49 4.03
C VAL A 15 -10.98 -6.39 3.03
N LEU A 16 -9.73 -6.34 2.56
CA LEU A 16 -9.32 -5.38 1.53
C LEU A 16 -10.06 -5.58 0.22
N ASP A 17 -10.18 -6.82 -0.25
CA ASP A 17 -10.88 -7.12 -1.50
C ASP A 17 -12.36 -6.72 -1.42
N ARG A 18 -13.03 -7.03 -0.29
CA ARG A 18 -14.41 -6.61 -0.03
C ARG A 18 -14.53 -5.10 0.02
N TYR A 19 -13.56 -4.40 0.61
CA TYR A 19 -13.57 -2.94 0.66
C TYR A 19 -13.37 -2.31 -0.73
N ALA A 20 -12.43 -2.81 -1.53
CA ALA A 20 -12.27 -2.36 -2.91
C ALA A 20 -13.55 -2.58 -3.74
N ARG A 21 -14.24 -3.73 -3.55
CA ARG A 21 -15.56 -3.96 -4.15
C ARG A 21 -16.61 -2.97 -3.66
N PHE A 22 -16.72 -2.75 -2.36
CA PHE A 22 -17.63 -1.76 -1.77
C PHE A 22 -17.44 -0.38 -2.40
N LEU A 23 -16.20 0.10 -2.48
CA LEU A 23 -15.87 1.39 -3.11
C LEU A 23 -16.38 1.46 -4.55
N GLY A 24 -16.29 0.36 -5.31
CA GLY A 24 -16.82 0.26 -6.67
C GLY A 24 -18.35 0.27 -6.76
N THR A 25 -19.06 -0.18 -5.73
CA THR A 25 -20.54 -0.18 -5.70
C THR A 25 -21.13 1.17 -5.30
N LEU A 26 -20.36 2.04 -4.65
CA LEU A 26 -20.86 3.32 -4.13
C LEU A 26 -21.51 4.20 -5.19
N PRO A 27 -20.90 4.42 -6.39
CA PRO A 27 -21.54 5.22 -7.43
C PRO A 27 -22.92 4.69 -7.85
N THR A 28 -23.05 3.37 -8.01
CA THR A 28 -24.33 2.76 -8.40
C THR A 28 -25.37 2.88 -7.29
N THR A 29 -24.99 2.64 -6.04
CA THR A 29 -25.88 2.74 -4.88
C THR A 29 -26.39 4.17 -4.70
N PHE A 30 -25.51 5.17 -4.78
CA PHE A 30 -25.90 6.57 -4.62
C PHE A 30 -26.74 7.09 -5.80
N ASN A 31 -26.47 6.63 -7.03
CA ASN A 31 -27.28 6.98 -8.19
C ASN A 31 -28.70 6.39 -8.14
N ALA A 32 -28.94 5.37 -7.31
CA ALA A 32 -30.27 4.79 -7.10
C ALA A 32 -31.11 5.58 -6.08
N ILE A 33 -30.51 6.40 -5.21
CA ILE A 33 -31.22 7.15 -4.15
C ILE A 33 -32.31 8.09 -4.71
N PRO A 34 -32.09 8.86 -5.80
CA PRO A 34 -33.14 9.69 -6.38
C PRO A 34 -34.40 8.91 -6.78
N LEU A 35 -34.25 7.64 -7.18
CA LEU A 35 -35.39 6.78 -7.52
C LEU A 35 -36.22 6.43 -6.27
N VAL A 36 -35.56 6.25 -5.11
CA VAL A 36 -36.24 6.05 -3.82
C VAL A 36 -37.08 7.26 -3.46
N PHE A 37 -36.51 8.46 -3.55
CA PHE A 37 -37.26 9.70 -3.32
C PHE A 37 -38.40 9.86 -4.33
N GLU A 38 -38.15 9.64 -5.61
CA GLU A 38 -39.18 9.77 -6.64
C GLU A 38 -40.38 8.84 -6.40
N ARG A 39 -40.16 7.61 -5.94
CA ARG A 39 -41.25 6.70 -5.54
C ARG A 39 -42.08 7.28 -4.39
N ARG A 40 -41.44 7.89 -3.39
CA ARG A 40 -42.16 8.56 -2.28
C ARG A 40 -42.96 9.76 -2.76
N ARG A 41 -42.42 10.55 -3.70
CA ARG A 41 -43.16 11.67 -4.33
C ARG A 41 -44.41 11.18 -5.03
N LYS A 42 -44.29 10.11 -5.84
CA LYS A 42 -45.43 9.51 -6.56
C LYS A 42 -46.49 8.94 -5.62
N ALA A 43 -46.09 8.50 -4.42
CA ALA A 43 -47.00 8.09 -3.35
C ALA A 43 -47.60 9.26 -2.54
N GLY A 44 -47.39 10.51 -2.96
CA GLY A 44 -47.98 11.70 -2.35
C GLY A 44 -47.21 12.26 -1.15
N HIS A 45 -45.99 11.80 -0.90
CA HIS A 45 -45.17 12.29 0.21
C HIS A 45 -44.28 13.48 -0.19
N GLN A 46 -44.08 14.40 0.75
CA GLN A 46 -43.10 15.47 0.60
C GLN A 46 -41.67 14.94 0.83
N LEU A 47 -40.78 15.17 -0.14
CA LEU A 47 -39.41 14.65 -0.13
C LEU A 47 -38.55 15.29 0.95
N ALA A 48 -37.72 14.46 1.57
CA ALA A 48 -36.59 14.94 2.34
C ALA A 48 -35.44 15.31 1.38
N VAL A 49 -34.58 16.25 1.79
CA VAL A 49 -33.42 16.67 1.00
C VAL A 49 -32.18 16.00 1.55
N LEU A 50 -31.57 15.14 0.72
CA LEU A 50 -30.24 14.61 0.96
C LEU A 50 -29.22 15.43 0.17
N ALA A 51 -28.32 16.12 0.87
CA ALA A 51 -27.25 16.88 0.23
C ALA A 51 -26.22 15.93 -0.41
N LYS A 52 -25.69 16.32 -1.58
CA LYS A 52 -24.55 15.64 -2.18
C LYS A 52 -23.32 15.87 -1.30
N ASP A 53 -22.54 14.82 -1.06
CA ASP A 53 -21.27 14.89 -0.34
C ASP A 53 -20.10 14.60 -1.28
N SER A 54 -19.13 15.49 -1.34
CA SER A 54 -17.97 15.38 -2.24
C SER A 54 -17.04 14.22 -1.87
N ARG A 55 -17.06 13.72 -0.63
CA ARG A 55 -16.22 12.60 -0.20
C ARG A 55 -16.56 11.29 -0.92
N LEU A 56 -17.75 11.19 -1.51
CA LEU A 56 -18.15 10.06 -2.38
C LEU A 56 -17.37 10.03 -3.70
N GLU A 57 -16.84 11.16 -4.14
CA GLU A 57 -16.07 11.26 -5.39
C GLU A 57 -14.70 10.56 -5.24
N ASN A 58 -14.15 10.55 -4.02
CA ASN A 58 -12.87 9.90 -3.72
C ASN A 58 -12.95 8.37 -3.73
N ALA A 59 -14.15 7.78 -3.61
CA ALA A 59 -14.32 6.33 -3.58
C ALA A 59 -13.72 5.63 -4.81
N ARG A 60 -13.85 6.23 -6.00
CA ARG A 60 -13.27 5.68 -7.24
C ARG A 60 -11.75 5.73 -7.25
N PHE A 61 -11.17 6.81 -6.73
CA PHE A 61 -9.72 6.95 -6.63
C PHE A 61 -9.15 5.93 -5.64
N ASN A 62 -9.77 5.78 -4.47
CA ASN A 62 -9.38 4.78 -3.48
C ASN A 62 -9.54 3.34 -3.99
N GLN A 63 -10.63 3.05 -4.72
CA GLN A 63 -10.80 1.76 -5.34
C GLN A 63 -9.63 1.45 -6.28
N ARG A 64 -9.29 2.40 -7.15
CA ARG A 64 -8.19 2.24 -8.11
C ARG A 64 -6.85 2.09 -7.39
N TYR A 65 -6.60 2.88 -6.35
CA TYR A 65 -5.38 2.75 -5.55
C TYR A 65 -5.23 1.36 -4.95
N LEU A 66 -6.29 0.79 -4.37
CA LEU A 66 -6.27 -0.55 -3.82
C LEU A 66 -6.09 -1.63 -4.89
N GLN A 67 -6.70 -1.45 -6.07
CA GLN A 67 -6.54 -2.37 -7.22
C GLN A 67 -5.11 -2.34 -7.78
N ASP A 68 -4.52 -1.15 -7.88
CA ASP A 68 -3.16 -0.95 -8.39
C ASP A 68 -2.07 -1.26 -7.34
N PHE A 69 -2.45 -1.43 -6.07
CA PHE A 69 -1.51 -1.53 -4.94
C PHE A 69 -0.55 -2.72 -5.05
N TRP A 70 -1.07 -3.88 -5.47
CA TRP A 70 -0.24 -5.05 -5.74
C TRP A 70 0.80 -4.77 -6.84
N ALA A 71 0.37 -4.24 -7.99
CA ALA A 71 1.26 -3.98 -9.13
C ALA A 71 2.37 -2.98 -8.77
N ARG A 72 2.05 -1.95 -7.95
CA ARG A 72 3.05 -1.01 -7.43
C ARG A 72 4.05 -1.69 -6.50
N THR A 73 3.56 -2.54 -5.58
CA THR A 73 4.43 -3.31 -4.68
C THR A 73 5.31 -4.27 -5.46
N GLU A 74 4.78 -4.94 -6.47
CA GLU A 74 5.54 -5.82 -7.36
C GLU A 74 6.62 -5.04 -8.12
N ALA A 75 6.32 -3.85 -8.62
CA ALA A 75 7.29 -2.98 -9.28
C ALA A 75 8.43 -2.59 -8.33
N SER A 76 8.12 -2.14 -7.11
CA SER A 76 9.13 -1.85 -6.08
C SER A 76 9.95 -3.08 -5.73
N ARG A 77 9.33 -4.27 -5.65
CA ARG A 77 10.00 -5.54 -5.37
C ARG A 77 11.00 -5.91 -6.47
N ARG A 78 10.61 -5.80 -7.74
CA ARG A 78 11.50 -6.05 -8.89
C ARG A 78 12.68 -5.07 -8.90
N LEU A 79 12.40 -3.79 -8.61
CA LEU A 79 13.44 -2.76 -8.51
C LEU A 79 14.45 -3.10 -7.40
N GLY A 80 13.96 -3.40 -6.20
CA GLY A 80 14.80 -3.76 -5.06
C GLY A 80 15.59 -5.06 -5.28
N ALA A 81 15.02 -6.05 -5.96
CA ALA A 81 15.74 -7.28 -6.32
C ALA A 81 16.93 -6.98 -7.25
N GLY A 82 16.76 -6.05 -8.20
CA GLY A 82 17.86 -5.58 -9.05
C GLY A 82 18.98 -4.93 -8.24
N TYR A 83 18.62 -3.98 -7.37
CA TYR A 83 19.60 -3.26 -6.54
C TYR A 83 20.32 -4.16 -5.53
N LEU A 84 19.61 -5.13 -4.94
CA LEU A 84 20.22 -6.15 -4.11
C LEU A 84 21.20 -7.01 -4.91
N GLY A 85 20.85 -7.39 -6.14
CA GLY A 85 21.74 -8.10 -7.06
C GLY A 85 23.03 -7.33 -7.32
N ASP A 86 22.92 -6.04 -7.63
CA ASP A 86 24.08 -5.16 -7.83
C ASP A 86 24.98 -5.08 -6.58
N LEU A 87 24.38 -4.92 -5.40
CA LEU A 87 25.10 -4.90 -4.12
C LEU A 87 25.82 -6.23 -3.84
N GLN A 88 25.17 -7.37 -4.12
CA GLN A 88 25.76 -8.70 -3.93
C GLN A 88 26.94 -8.94 -4.87
N VAL A 89 26.82 -8.52 -6.14
CA VAL A 89 27.93 -8.59 -7.11
C VAL A 89 29.08 -7.70 -6.65
N PHE A 90 28.82 -6.45 -6.32
CA PHE A 90 29.83 -5.52 -5.82
C PHE A 90 30.54 -6.05 -4.57
N THR A 91 29.79 -6.64 -3.63
CA THR A 91 30.34 -7.26 -2.41
C THR A 91 31.26 -8.44 -2.73
N ARG A 92 30.89 -9.28 -3.69
CA ARG A 92 31.71 -10.41 -4.14
C ARG A 92 32.99 -9.93 -4.81
N GLU A 93 32.88 -8.95 -5.72
CA GLU A 93 34.04 -8.36 -6.40
C GLU A 93 35.01 -7.72 -5.40
N ALA A 94 34.53 -7.04 -4.37
CA ALA A 94 35.37 -6.49 -3.31
C ALA A 94 36.15 -7.58 -2.55
N LEU A 95 35.50 -8.72 -2.26
CA LEU A 95 36.14 -9.88 -1.64
C LEU A 95 37.20 -10.51 -2.56
N ASP A 96 36.89 -10.66 -3.85
CA ASP A 96 37.81 -11.23 -4.84
C ASP A 96 39.05 -10.33 -5.02
N ILE A 97 38.86 -9.01 -5.11
CA ILE A 97 39.96 -8.04 -5.15
C ILE A 97 40.82 -8.16 -3.89
N THR A 98 40.20 -8.27 -2.72
CA THR A 98 40.91 -8.44 -1.43
C THR A 98 41.72 -9.74 -1.39
N GLY A 99 41.20 -10.82 -1.97
CA GLY A 99 41.88 -12.10 -2.08
C GLY A 99 43.09 -12.08 -3.01
N ASN A 100 43.06 -11.23 -4.04
CA ASN A 100 44.14 -11.06 -5.01
C ASN A 100 45.19 -10.01 -4.59
N THR A 101 44.86 -9.12 -3.65
CA THR A 101 45.76 -8.07 -3.15
C THR A 101 46.10 -8.28 -1.67
N SER A 102 45.49 -7.49 -0.79
CA SER A 102 45.70 -7.54 0.66
C SER A 102 44.47 -7.00 1.38
N ARG A 103 44.20 -7.54 2.58
CA ARG A 103 43.18 -7.01 3.51
C ARG A 103 43.46 -5.58 3.95
N HIS A 104 44.71 -5.14 3.86
CA HIS A 104 45.15 -3.80 4.26
C HIS A 104 45.31 -2.84 3.09
N GLU A 105 45.02 -3.27 1.87
CA GLU A 105 45.03 -2.41 0.69
C GLU A 105 44.12 -1.18 0.94
N PRO A 106 44.65 0.05 0.78
CA PRO A 106 43.84 1.25 0.88
C PRO A 106 42.76 1.29 -0.20
N VAL A 107 41.52 1.60 0.16
CA VAL A 107 40.40 1.68 -0.80
C VAL A 107 40.68 2.69 -1.91
N SER A 108 41.38 3.79 -1.60
CA SER A 108 41.78 4.82 -2.57
C SER A 108 42.82 4.37 -3.60
N GLN A 109 43.50 3.24 -3.38
CA GLN A 109 44.48 2.68 -4.31
C GLN A 109 43.89 1.57 -5.18
N VAL A 110 42.68 1.12 -4.88
CA VAL A 110 41.97 0.10 -5.66
C VAL A 110 41.47 0.72 -6.97
N ASP A 111 41.81 0.11 -8.10
CA ASP A 111 41.24 0.49 -9.39
C ASP A 111 39.73 0.16 -9.41
N PHE A 112 38.91 1.21 -9.39
CA PHE A 112 37.45 1.09 -9.38
C PHE A 112 36.90 0.41 -10.65
N ARG A 113 37.66 0.38 -11.75
CA ARG A 113 37.26 -0.27 -13.01
C ARG A 113 37.23 -1.80 -12.92
N LEU A 114 37.81 -2.37 -11.85
CA LEU A 114 37.70 -3.79 -11.56
C LEU A 114 36.27 -4.20 -11.20
N PHE A 115 35.48 -3.28 -10.65
CA PHE A 115 34.08 -3.53 -10.34
C PHE A 115 33.21 -3.47 -11.60
N SER A 116 32.31 -4.43 -11.79
CA SER A 116 31.38 -4.41 -12.92
C SER A 116 30.44 -3.21 -12.90
N LEU A 117 30.10 -2.72 -11.71
CA LEU A 117 29.26 -1.53 -11.52
C LEU A 117 29.84 -0.27 -12.20
N SER A 118 31.17 -0.18 -12.35
CA SER A 118 31.83 0.94 -13.05
C SER A 118 31.41 1.04 -14.53
N ARG A 119 30.90 -0.05 -15.12
CA ARG A 119 30.42 -0.13 -16.50
C ARG A 119 28.91 0.05 -16.62
N SER A 120 28.23 0.43 -15.54
CA SER A 120 26.80 0.72 -15.56
C SER A 120 26.47 1.78 -16.63
N THR A 121 25.42 1.55 -17.41
CA THR A 121 24.89 2.55 -18.35
C THR A 121 23.86 3.47 -17.70
N ASN A 122 23.39 3.12 -16.49
CA ASN A 122 22.30 3.78 -15.79
C ASN A 122 22.83 4.30 -14.45
N TRP A 123 23.45 5.48 -14.47
CA TRP A 123 23.89 6.18 -13.26
C TRP A 123 22.77 7.08 -12.74
N GLN A 124 22.64 7.19 -11.42
CA GLN A 124 21.65 8.10 -10.82
C GLN A 124 22.09 9.56 -10.88
N LEU A 125 23.40 9.83 -10.85
CA LEU A 125 23.97 11.18 -10.95
C LEU A 125 25.09 11.28 -11.99
N PHE A 126 26.30 10.83 -11.66
CA PHE A 126 27.48 10.91 -12.51
C PHE A 126 28.24 9.57 -12.50
N PRO A 127 28.97 9.23 -13.58
CA PRO A 127 29.85 8.06 -13.59
C PRO A 127 30.91 8.11 -12.49
N ALA A 128 31.28 6.96 -11.93
CA ALA A 128 32.28 6.88 -10.87
C ALA A 128 33.69 7.26 -11.36
N GLU A 129 34.42 7.98 -10.50
CA GLU A 129 35.85 8.24 -10.67
C GLU A 129 36.70 7.39 -9.72
N ASP A 130 36.10 6.85 -8.65
CA ASP A 130 36.73 6.00 -7.65
C ASP A 130 35.76 4.97 -7.02
N VAL A 131 36.25 4.18 -6.06
CA VAL A 131 35.43 3.19 -5.34
C VAL A 131 34.36 3.84 -4.44
N PRO A 132 34.65 4.90 -3.66
CA PRO A 132 33.62 5.67 -2.95
C PRO A 132 32.43 6.12 -3.80
N ASP A 133 32.64 6.49 -5.07
CA ASP A 133 31.57 6.85 -5.99
C ASP A 133 30.68 5.66 -6.36
N LEU A 134 31.26 4.47 -6.54
CA LEU A 134 30.50 3.23 -6.76
C LEU A 134 29.60 2.89 -5.57
N ILE A 135 30.12 3.06 -4.35
CA ILE A 135 29.34 2.88 -3.11
C ILE A 135 28.23 3.94 -3.04
N HIS A 136 28.51 5.17 -3.46
CA HIS A 136 27.51 6.22 -3.50
C HIS A 136 26.38 5.92 -4.50
N GLU A 137 26.71 5.42 -5.69
CA GLU A 137 25.72 4.97 -6.68
C GLU A 137 24.81 3.87 -6.11
N LEU A 138 25.35 2.89 -5.39
CA LEU A 138 24.54 1.89 -4.69
C LEU A 138 23.60 2.55 -3.66
N ALA A 139 24.08 3.51 -2.87
CA ALA A 139 23.23 4.24 -1.93
C ALA A 139 22.09 4.96 -2.65
N LEU A 140 22.37 5.63 -3.78
CA LEU A 140 21.36 6.34 -4.58
C LEU A 140 20.30 5.40 -5.16
N ARG A 141 20.68 4.20 -5.59
CA ARG A 141 19.72 3.16 -6.01
C ARG A 141 18.78 2.78 -4.86
N PHE A 142 19.33 2.49 -3.67
CA PHE A 142 18.48 2.19 -2.50
C PHE A 142 17.62 3.40 -2.07
N TYR A 143 18.09 4.64 -2.23
CA TYR A 143 17.25 5.83 -2.06
C TYR A 143 16.09 5.88 -3.05
N ALA A 144 16.30 5.53 -4.32
CA ALA A 144 15.22 5.45 -5.30
C ALA A 144 14.17 4.41 -4.88
N LEU A 145 14.60 3.24 -4.41
CA LEU A 145 13.68 2.24 -3.84
C LEU A 145 12.93 2.77 -2.62
N GLN A 146 13.61 3.48 -1.72
CA GLN A 146 13.00 4.10 -0.54
C GLN A 146 11.90 5.10 -0.94
N VAL A 147 12.10 5.88 -1.99
CA VAL A 147 11.08 6.80 -2.54
C VAL A 147 9.84 6.02 -2.98
N GLU A 148 10.00 4.89 -3.68
CA GLU A 148 8.87 4.04 -4.09
C GLU A 148 8.12 3.46 -2.89
N ILE A 149 8.82 2.95 -1.88
CA ILE A 149 8.20 2.45 -0.64
C ILE A 149 7.46 3.57 0.11
N ARG A 150 7.99 4.79 0.09
CA ARG A 150 7.32 5.97 0.67
C ARG A 150 6.01 6.28 -0.06
N GLN A 151 5.94 6.09 -1.37
CA GLN A 151 4.68 6.25 -2.11
C GLN A 151 3.65 5.21 -1.69
N LEU A 152 4.05 3.94 -1.52
CA LEU A 152 3.16 2.90 -1.00
C LEU A 152 2.61 3.27 0.39
N LYS A 153 3.46 3.80 1.27
CA LYS A 153 3.06 4.28 2.59
C LYS A 153 1.99 5.37 2.49
N TYR A 154 2.21 6.37 1.63
CA TYR A 154 1.25 7.46 1.46
C TYR A 154 -0.10 7.00 0.95
N THR A 155 -0.11 6.07 0.00
CA THR A 155 -1.36 5.47 -0.50
C THR A 155 -2.15 4.79 0.62
N VAL A 156 -1.50 4.04 1.52
CA VAL A 156 -2.18 3.38 2.64
C VAL A 156 -2.76 4.41 3.62
N VAL A 157 -2.02 5.48 3.93
CA VAL A 157 -2.48 6.55 4.82
C VAL A 157 -3.66 7.31 4.22
N GLU A 158 -3.60 7.68 2.94
CA GLU A 158 -4.67 8.40 2.25
C GLU A 158 -5.97 7.58 2.23
N VAL A 159 -5.91 6.30 1.83
CA VAL A 159 -7.08 5.41 1.84
C VAL A 159 -7.65 5.25 3.26
N TYR A 160 -6.78 5.18 4.27
CA TYR A 160 -7.19 5.08 5.67
C TYR A 160 -7.94 6.34 6.14
N ASP A 161 -7.36 7.52 5.95
CA ASP A 161 -7.95 8.78 6.39
C ASP A 161 -9.29 9.05 5.71
N GLU A 162 -9.37 8.80 4.40
CA GLU A 162 -10.60 8.99 3.64
C GLU A 162 -11.69 7.98 4.00
N SER A 163 -11.32 6.79 4.48
CA SER A 163 -12.29 5.77 4.91
C SER A 163 -13.19 6.24 6.05
N PHE A 164 -12.68 7.06 6.97
CA PHE A 164 -13.47 7.61 8.09
C PHE A 164 -14.56 8.57 7.59
N GLY A 165 -14.16 9.50 6.72
CA GLY A 165 -15.10 10.43 6.10
C GLY A 165 -16.17 9.69 5.32
N LEU A 166 -15.76 8.68 4.55
CA LEU A 166 -16.66 7.88 3.73
C LEU A 166 -17.66 7.07 4.56
N LYS A 167 -17.22 6.44 5.66
CA LYS A 167 -18.10 5.72 6.59
C LYS A 167 -19.22 6.62 7.10
N SER A 168 -18.86 7.81 7.57
CA SER A 168 -19.83 8.78 8.11
C SER A 168 -20.86 9.20 7.06
N VAL A 169 -20.40 9.52 5.85
CA VAL A 169 -21.28 9.93 4.74
C VAL A 169 -22.21 8.80 4.34
N PHE A 170 -21.67 7.59 4.19
CA PHE A 170 -22.44 6.44 3.80
C PHE A 170 -23.57 6.16 4.80
N LEU A 171 -23.25 6.07 6.09
CA LEU A 171 -24.26 5.78 7.11
C LEU A 171 -25.30 6.90 7.21
N SER A 172 -24.87 8.16 7.21
CA SER A 172 -25.78 9.31 7.22
C SER A 172 -26.75 9.31 6.04
N ALA A 173 -26.25 8.96 4.84
CA ALA A 173 -27.09 8.85 3.66
C ALA A 173 -28.07 7.68 3.74
N MET A 174 -27.63 6.51 4.21
CA MET A 174 -28.45 5.31 4.34
C MET A 174 -29.55 5.47 5.40
N ASP A 175 -29.25 6.12 6.52
CA ASP A 175 -30.19 6.39 7.63
C ASP A 175 -31.11 7.59 7.34
N HIS A 176 -30.89 8.30 6.24
CA HIS A 176 -31.69 9.47 5.90
C HIS A 176 -33.15 9.07 5.64
N ARG A 177 -34.10 9.75 6.27
CA ARG A 177 -35.54 9.57 6.00
C ARG A 177 -35.86 9.85 4.54
N SER A 178 -36.73 9.05 3.92
CA SER A 178 -37.09 9.26 2.50
C SER A 178 -38.10 10.41 2.27
N CYS A 179 -38.75 10.89 3.33
CA CYS A 179 -39.74 11.97 3.27
C CYS A 179 -39.76 12.79 4.57
N LEU A 180 -40.29 14.01 4.54
CA LEU A 180 -40.39 14.87 5.72
C LEU A 180 -41.48 14.45 6.72
N CYS A 181 -42.50 13.73 6.24
CA CYS A 181 -43.68 13.37 7.02
C CYS A 181 -43.52 12.12 7.89
N HIS A 182 -42.55 11.25 7.59
CA HIS A 182 -42.34 9.99 8.31
C HIS A 182 -40.85 9.76 8.55
N ALA A 183 -40.53 9.07 9.66
CA ALA A 183 -39.18 8.61 9.94
C ALA A 183 -38.75 7.47 8.99
N THR A 184 -39.70 6.63 8.59
CA THR A 184 -39.51 5.49 7.67
C THR A 184 -40.35 5.64 6.39
N PRO A 185 -39.93 5.03 5.26
CA PRO A 185 -38.69 4.28 5.12
C PRO A 185 -37.46 5.20 5.08
N THR A 186 -36.34 4.72 5.62
CA THR A 186 -35.03 5.34 5.36
C THR A 186 -34.61 5.11 3.91
N VAL A 187 -33.54 5.76 3.45
CA VAL A 187 -32.98 5.54 2.12
C VAL A 187 -32.58 4.08 1.94
N ALA A 188 -31.93 3.47 2.93
CA ALA A 188 -31.53 2.06 2.84
C ALA A 188 -32.75 1.13 2.69
N GLU A 189 -33.78 1.30 3.51
CA GLU A 189 -35.02 0.52 3.41
C GLU A 189 -35.69 0.72 2.03
N GLY A 190 -35.68 1.95 1.53
CA GLY A 190 -36.21 2.27 0.20
C GLY A 190 -35.41 1.67 -0.96
N LEU A 191 -34.08 1.56 -0.84
CA LEU A 191 -33.22 0.90 -1.82
C LEU A 191 -33.54 -0.59 -1.92
N PHE A 192 -33.75 -1.27 -0.78
CA PHE A 192 -34.13 -2.69 -0.73
C PHE A 192 -35.60 -2.97 -1.07
N GLY A 193 -36.45 -1.93 -1.16
CA GLY A 193 -37.85 -2.06 -1.54
C GLY A 193 -38.10 -2.41 -3.01
N ASP A 194 -37.07 -2.36 -3.86
CA ASP A 194 -37.15 -2.74 -5.27
C ASP A 194 -35.82 -3.33 -5.76
N SER A 195 -35.90 -4.43 -6.51
CA SER A 195 -34.77 -5.07 -7.17
C SER A 195 -33.90 -4.12 -8.00
N LEU A 196 -34.48 -3.11 -8.65
CA LEU A 196 -33.76 -2.14 -9.50
C LEU A 196 -32.89 -1.16 -8.69
N THR A 197 -33.18 -1.00 -7.40
CA THR A 197 -32.46 -0.09 -6.50
C THR A 197 -31.67 -0.82 -5.42
N THR A 198 -31.81 -2.15 -5.35
CA THR A 198 -31.15 -2.97 -4.34
C THR A 198 -29.63 -2.93 -4.56
N PRO A 199 -28.83 -2.54 -3.55
CA PRO A 199 -27.38 -2.53 -3.66
C PRO A 199 -26.84 -3.94 -3.95
N VAL A 200 -25.87 -4.05 -4.84
CA VAL A 200 -25.16 -5.30 -5.08
C VAL A 200 -24.19 -5.51 -3.92
N TRP A 201 -24.38 -6.57 -3.13
CA TRP A 201 -23.55 -6.88 -1.98
C TRP A 201 -23.43 -8.39 -1.75
N ASP A 202 -22.27 -8.83 -1.26
CA ASP A 202 -21.93 -10.24 -1.04
C ASP A 202 -22.42 -10.76 0.32
N LEU A 203 -23.71 -10.56 0.60
CA LEU A 203 -24.36 -10.96 1.86
C LEU A 203 -25.57 -11.86 1.60
N ALA A 204 -25.64 -12.98 2.32
CA ALA A 204 -26.82 -13.84 2.35
C ALA A 204 -27.81 -13.29 3.39
N TYR A 205 -28.75 -12.47 2.94
CA TYR A 205 -29.77 -11.87 3.79
C TYR A 205 -30.67 -12.92 4.45
N ALA A 206 -30.99 -12.74 5.73
CA ALA A 206 -31.83 -13.69 6.45
C ALA A 206 -33.33 -13.57 6.13
N SER A 207 -33.74 -12.45 5.54
CA SER A 207 -35.14 -12.13 5.23
C SER A 207 -35.28 -11.44 3.88
N THR A 208 -36.48 -11.51 3.30
CA THR A 208 -36.89 -10.69 2.15
C THR A 208 -37.43 -9.32 2.56
N ASP A 209 -37.67 -9.10 3.86
CA ASP A 209 -38.14 -7.81 4.39
C ASP A 209 -37.09 -6.71 4.11
N PRO A 210 -37.45 -5.62 3.39
CA PRO A 210 -36.53 -4.52 3.10
C PRO A 210 -35.88 -3.90 4.34
N ALA A 211 -36.59 -3.82 5.46
CA ALA A 211 -36.06 -3.25 6.70
C ALA A 211 -34.98 -4.13 7.33
N ILE A 212 -35.21 -5.44 7.36
CA ILE A 212 -34.23 -6.41 7.86
C ILE A 212 -32.99 -6.41 6.95
N ARG A 213 -33.19 -6.45 5.63
CA ARG A 213 -32.08 -6.43 4.66
C ARG A 213 -31.24 -5.15 4.73
N ALA A 214 -31.89 -4.00 4.87
CA ALA A 214 -31.22 -2.72 5.05
C ALA A 214 -30.34 -2.73 6.30
N ALA A 215 -30.88 -3.19 7.44
CA ALA A 215 -30.14 -3.28 8.69
C ALA A 215 -28.94 -4.24 8.60
N GLU A 216 -29.12 -5.42 8.00
CA GLU A 216 -28.05 -6.40 7.77
C GLU A 216 -26.94 -5.84 6.87
N TYR A 217 -27.32 -5.17 5.77
CA TYR A 217 -26.39 -4.52 4.85
C TYR A 217 -25.56 -3.44 5.52
N GLN A 218 -26.21 -2.54 6.26
CA GLN A 218 -25.52 -1.48 6.99
C GLN A 218 -24.60 -2.06 8.07
N ALA A 219 -25.06 -3.06 8.83
CA ALA A 219 -24.26 -3.70 9.87
C ALA A 219 -23.00 -4.37 9.31
N ASP A 220 -23.11 -5.09 8.18
CA ASP A 220 -21.95 -5.71 7.53
C ASP A 220 -20.99 -4.68 6.94
N ILE A 221 -21.48 -3.56 6.39
CA ILE A 221 -20.60 -2.46 5.95
C ILE A 221 -19.88 -1.80 7.14
N VAL A 222 -20.56 -1.61 8.27
CA VAL A 222 -19.91 -1.10 9.49
C VAL A 222 -18.79 -2.04 9.93
N ALA A 223 -19.04 -3.36 9.90
CA ALA A 223 -18.02 -4.37 10.20
C ALA A 223 -16.87 -4.33 9.20
N LEU A 224 -17.15 -4.14 7.91
CA LEU A 224 -16.13 -3.97 6.87
C LEU A 224 -15.21 -2.79 7.15
N PHE A 225 -15.76 -1.61 7.46
CA PHE A 225 -14.95 -0.44 7.82
C PHE A 225 -14.08 -0.68 9.04
N ASN A 226 -14.60 -1.35 10.07
CA ASN A 226 -13.80 -1.69 11.26
C ASN A 226 -12.66 -2.66 10.91
N GLY A 227 -12.93 -3.64 10.02
CA GLY A 227 -11.90 -4.53 9.49
C GLY A 227 -10.82 -3.77 8.72
N VAL A 228 -11.21 -2.85 7.84
CA VAL A 228 -10.28 -2.04 7.03
C VAL A 228 -9.38 -1.19 7.91
N VAL A 229 -9.91 -0.57 8.96
CA VAL A 229 -9.12 0.20 9.94
C VAL A 229 -8.01 -0.66 10.56
N SER A 230 -8.35 -1.89 10.96
CA SER A 230 -7.38 -2.83 11.51
C SER A 230 -6.31 -3.22 10.48
N VAL A 231 -6.73 -3.56 9.24
CA VAL A 231 -5.80 -3.95 8.18
C VAL A 231 -4.87 -2.81 7.79
N ASN A 232 -5.40 -1.60 7.56
CA ASN A 232 -4.61 -0.42 7.21
C ASN A 232 -3.61 -0.05 8.31
N THR A 233 -3.98 -0.19 9.58
CA THR A 233 -3.05 0.06 10.69
C THR A 233 -1.87 -0.92 10.63
N GLN A 234 -2.13 -2.22 10.43
CA GLN A 234 -1.06 -3.22 10.32
C GLN A 234 -0.20 -3.00 9.07
N MET A 235 -0.81 -2.72 7.92
CA MET A 235 -0.08 -2.40 6.69
C MET A 235 0.78 -1.15 6.84
N GLY A 236 0.24 -0.10 7.45
CA GLY A 236 0.97 1.15 7.70
C GLY A 236 2.20 0.93 8.58
N LEU A 237 2.06 0.17 9.67
CA LEU A 237 3.18 -0.20 10.54
C LEU A 237 4.21 -1.08 9.82
N PHE A 238 3.75 -2.02 8.99
CA PHE A 238 4.62 -2.89 8.21
C PHE A 238 5.47 -2.10 7.21
N ILE A 239 4.83 -1.25 6.41
CA ILE A 239 5.49 -0.44 5.39
C ILE A 239 6.41 0.59 6.05
N GLU A 240 6.03 1.14 7.20
CA GLU A 240 6.91 2.00 7.98
C GLU A 240 8.17 1.26 8.44
N ALA A 241 8.02 0.04 8.97
CA ALA A 241 9.17 -0.76 9.38
C ALA A 241 10.09 -1.07 8.19
N LEU A 242 9.53 -1.40 7.02
CA LEU A 242 10.30 -1.58 5.78
C LEU A 242 11.03 -0.29 5.37
N TYR A 243 10.33 0.86 5.38
CA TYR A 243 10.90 2.17 5.05
C TYR A 243 12.08 2.53 5.94
N GLN A 244 11.95 2.36 7.26
CA GLN A 244 13.03 2.65 8.22
C GLN A 244 14.24 1.73 8.04
N ARG A 245 14.01 0.45 7.72
CA ARG A 245 15.10 -0.49 7.43
C ARG A 245 15.84 -0.13 6.15
N LEU A 246 15.12 0.27 5.10
CA LEU A 246 15.73 0.78 3.87
C LEU A 246 16.51 2.08 4.12
N ASP A 247 15.99 2.99 4.95
CA ASP A 247 16.72 4.20 5.35
C ASP A 247 18.06 3.85 6.01
N ASN A 248 18.04 2.86 6.90
CA ASN A 248 19.26 2.36 7.53
C ASN A 248 20.24 1.76 6.52
N VAL A 249 19.79 1.00 5.52
CA VAL A 249 20.65 0.49 4.43
C VAL A 249 21.30 1.64 3.67
N CYS A 250 20.54 2.69 3.31
CA CYS A 250 21.08 3.87 2.64
C CYS A 250 22.16 4.56 3.50
N ASN A 251 21.87 4.78 4.78
CA ASN A 251 22.80 5.43 5.71
C ASN A 251 24.08 4.61 5.91
N GLN A 252 23.97 3.28 6.01
CA GLN A 252 25.12 2.39 6.11
C GLN A 252 25.98 2.40 4.85
N LEU A 253 25.37 2.44 3.65
CA LEU A 253 26.10 2.56 2.38
C LEU A 253 26.88 3.87 2.31
N LEU A 254 26.25 4.99 2.71
CA LEU A 254 26.94 6.28 2.79
C LEU A 254 28.12 6.25 3.79
N GLN A 255 27.97 5.56 4.92
CA GLN A 255 29.05 5.36 5.89
C GLN A 255 30.14 4.40 5.40
N ALA A 256 29.85 3.51 4.44
CA ALA A 256 30.83 2.63 3.84
C ALA A 256 31.82 3.36 2.93
N LYS A 257 31.44 4.53 2.39
CA LYS A 257 32.32 5.40 1.61
C LYS A 257 33.58 5.83 2.36
N SER A 258 33.52 5.91 3.68
CA SER A 258 34.67 6.30 4.52
C SER A 258 35.59 5.13 4.89
N ALA A 259 35.33 3.92 4.37
CA ALA A 259 36.19 2.78 4.62
C ALA A 259 37.60 3.05 4.09
N VAL A 260 38.61 2.89 4.95
CA VAL A 260 40.00 3.20 4.58
C VAL A 260 40.67 1.98 3.94
N LYS A 261 40.30 0.77 4.39
CA LYS A 261 40.92 -0.50 3.97
C LYS A 261 39.88 -1.44 3.38
N LEU A 262 40.30 -2.30 2.46
CA LEU A 262 39.43 -3.33 1.86
C LEU A 262 38.77 -4.24 2.91
N SER A 263 39.47 -4.62 3.98
CA SER A 263 38.86 -5.41 5.07
C SER A 263 37.70 -4.70 5.78
N GLU A 264 37.81 -3.39 6.00
CA GLU A 264 36.74 -2.58 6.58
C GLU A 264 35.55 -2.47 5.61
N LEU A 265 35.84 -2.22 4.33
CA LEU A 265 34.83 -2.16 3.29
C LEU A 265 34.04 -3.48 3.20
N ASN A 266 34.73 -4.62 3.12
CA ASN A 266 34.11 -5.94 3.07
C ASN A 266 33.22 -6.23 4.28
N PHE A 267 33.68 -5.85 5.49
CA PHE A 267 32.88 -6.02 6.70
C PHE A 267 31.57 -5.22 6.63
N LYS A 268 31.65 -3.95 6.20
CA LYS A 268 30.45 -3.11 6.02
C LYS A 268 29.54 -3.69 4.93
N LEU A 269 30.09 -4.08 3.78
CA LEU A 269 29.33 -4.62 2.65
C LEU A 269 28.56 -5.89 2.99
N ALA A 270 29.16 -6.78 3.80
CA ALA A 270 28.49 -7.99 4.29
C ALA A 270 27.26 -7.65 5.16
N ALA A 271 27.41 -6.75 6.13
CA ALA A 271 26.32 -6.32 7.01
C ALA A 271 25.19 -5.61 6.24
N MET A 272 25.54 -4.81 5.23
CA MET A 272 24.55 -4.14 4.37
C MET A 272 23.81 -5.13 3.48
N THR A 273 24.51 -6.13 2.95
CA THR A 273 23.88 -7.20 2.17
C THR A 273 22.87 -7.98 3.00
N GLU A 274 23.20 -8.31 4.25
CA GLU A 274 22.25 -8.95 5.19
C GLU A 274 21.03 -8.06 5.43
N SER A 275 21.25 -6.78 5.74
CA SER A 275 20.17 -5.81 5.99
C SER A 275 19.26 -5.60 4.77
N ALA A 276 19.84 -5.56 3.57
CA ALA A 276 19.11 -5.44 2.31
C ALA A 276 18.31 -6.71 2.00
N ASN A 277 18.84 -7.91 2.28
CA ASN A 277 18.09 -9.16 2.19
C ASN A 277 16.87 -9.16 3.13
N GLU A 278 17.01 -8.67 4.36
CA GLU A 278 15.87 -8.56 5.29
C GLU A 278 14.78 -7.63 4.74
N CYS A 279 15.16 -6.50 4.14
CA CYS A 279 14.21 -5.59 3.49
C CYS A 279 13.48 -6.27 2.34
N MET A 280 14.21 -7.02 1.51
CA MET A 280 13.63 -7.76 0.40
C MET A 280 12.68 -8.86 0.86
N ALA A 281 13.01 -9.58 1.94
CA ALA A 281 12.11 -10.58 2.50
C ALA A 281 10.78 -9.98 2.98
N LEU A 282 10.80 -8.78 3.58
CA LEU A 282 9.58 -8.06 3.95
C LEU A 282 8.78 -7.62 2.70
N LEU A 283 9.45 -7.13 1.68
CA LEU A 283 8.80 -6.69 0.44
C LEU A 283 8.20 -7.86 -0.34
N ASP A 284 8.89 -9.01 -0.38
CA ASP A 284 8.37 -10.26 -0.94
C ASP A 284 7.16 -10.77 -0.13
N HIS A 285 7.18 -10.66 1.20
CA HIS A 285 6.03 -11.03 2.04
C HIS A 285 4.80 -10.18 1.73
N LEU A 286 4.97 -8.86 1.61
CA LEU A 286 3.87 -7.95 1.27
C LEU A 286 3.34 -8.23 -0.14
N GLU A 287 4.21 -8.39 -1.13
CA GLU A 287 3.79 -8.69 -2.50
C GLU A 287 3.03 -10.01 -2.57
N ALA A 288 3.55 -11.07 -1.94
CA ALA A 288 2.90 -12.38 -1.95
C ALA A 288 1.50 -12.34 -1.33
N TRP A 289 1.30 -11.58 -0.25
CA TRP A 289 -0.01 -11.39 0.37
C TRP A 289 -0.97 -10.58 -0.50
N LEU A 290 -0.46 -9.58 -1.23
CA LEU A 290 -1.24 -8.74 -2.14
C LEU A 290 -1.53 -9.37 -3.50
N ARG A 291 -0.85 -10.46 -3.86
CA ARG A 291 -1.03 -11.14 -5.13
C ARG A 291 -2.48 -11.63 -5.30
N PRO A 292 -3.17 -11.29 -6.41
CA PRO A 292 -4.53 -11.75 -6.69
C PRO A 292 -4.66 -13.28 -6.82
#